data_AF-A0A8C2AW91-F1
#
_entry.id   AF-A0A8C2AW91-F1
#
_cell.length_a   1.000
_cell.length_b   1.000
_cell.length_c   1.000
_cell.angle_alpha   90.00
_cell.angle_beta   90.00
_cell.angle_gamma   90.00
#
_symmetry.space_group_name_H-M   'P 1'
#
loop_
_entity.id
_entity.type
_entity.pdbx_description
1 polymer ?
#
loop_
_entity_poly.entity_id
_entity_poly.type
_entity_poly.pdbx_seq_one_letter_code
_entity_poly.pdbx_strand_id
1 'polypeptide(L)'
;MKMRRHRVFLICTVGLCVISFLHYYKALHYVSLLRELSAPYPNIKSFIMVTGFFWKEGTNPLSSVSPEEGPRLVHSKSRAGEKPEAPHPWKRPEDPQRRSSGTTEVHKGGLIASTNQKPDPQRDAAVNKPQPRHASTPDPLESLGDLHRRTHVLKDDRSPYFIRTKAGALCFRQGTEVAQPKDEMLKVRPSVAGLGKRTILQKPDESKTPVKSVEESGASRGKPKRGKRLVKCICRPGWHGPYCGVPTMVYHSNLPTKERLTPRETPRHVINAINVNHEFDLLHVRFRELIRAVDLFLVCESNFTAYGERRPLRFLHLLLNGTYDYVRHKILYVFLDHFPEGGRQDGWIADDYLRTFLTRDGMSRIAGSRSDDVFLINDADEIPAQEGVIFLKLFDGWTEPFAIHMRKSLYGFFWKQLGSLEVVSGCTVGMLRAVYDNDGIRLRRREYYTMPGFRKYENDTGHILVQWSIGSPFHFAGWHCSWCFTPEGIHFKLISAQNGDFPRWGDYEDKRDLNYIKDLIRTGGWFDGSVQEYPPSDPKEHMYAPKYMLDKYDHYRYLLENPYARQSNLGGA
;
A
#
# COMPACT_ATOMS: atom_id res chain seq x y z
N MET A 1 33.88 0.33 61.33
CA MET A 1 34.35 0.44 59.91
C MET A 1 33.84 -0.64 58.94
N LYS A 2 33.15 -1.73 59.35
CA LYS A 2 32.72 -2.81 58.42
C LYS A 2 31.39 -2.57 57.66
N MET A 3 30.49 -1.71 58.13
CA MET A 3 29.18 -1.48 57.48
C MET A 3 29.21 -0.57 56.25
N ARG A 4 30.19 0.35 56.13
CA ARG A 4 30.29 1.26 54.97
C ARG A 4 30.72 0.54 53.69
N ARG A 5 31.59 -0.48 53.79
CA ARG A 5 32.04 -1.27 52.63
C ARG A 5 30.93 -2.12 52.01
N HIS A 6 30.04 -2.70 52.81
CA HIS A 6 28.94 -3.51 52.31
C HIS A 6 27.90 -2.69 51.54
N ARG A 7 27.58 -1.48 52.02
CA ARG A 7 26.67 -0.57 51.30
C ARG A 7 27.23 -0.11 49.96
N VAL A 8 28.53 0.18 49.89
CA VAL A 8 29.19 0.53 48.62
C VAL A 8 29.20 -0.66 47.67
N PHE A 9 29.49 -1.87 48.17
CA PHE A 9 29.46 -3.07 47.33
C PHE A 9 28.06 -3.37 46.79
N LEU A 10 27.02 -3.19 47.61
CA LEU A 10 25.62 -3.38 47.21
C LEU A 10 25.18 -2.35 46.15
N ILE A 11 25.58 -1.09 46.30
CA ILE A 11 25.28 -0.04 45.32
C ILE A 11 26.00 -0.31 43.99
N CYS A 12 27.25 -0.77 44.04
CA CYS A 12 28.00 -1.14 42.84
C CYS A 12 27.39 -2.37 42.14
N THR A 13 26.95 -3.40 42.87
CA THR A 13 26.29 -4.56 42.25
C THR A 13 24.93 -4.21 41.66
N VAL A 14 24.12 -3.40 42.35
CA VAL A 14 22.86 -2.90 41.79
C VAL A 14 23.10 -2.04 40.54
N GLY A 15 24.12 -1.17 40.56
CA GLY A 15 24.52 -0.38 39.40
C GLY A 15 24.93 -1.24 38.20
N LEU A 16 25.73 -2.28 38.42
CA LEU A 16 26.13 -3.24 37.37
C LEU A 16 24.93 -4.04 36.84
N CYS A 17 23.97 -4.42 37.69
CA CYS A 17 22.74 -5.07 37.27
C CYS A 17 21.88 -4.16 36.39
N VAL A 18 21.75 -2.87 36.72
CA VAL A 18 20.99 -1.90 35.92
C VAL A 18 21.68 -1.65 34.57
N ILE A 19 23.01 -1.50 34.55
CA ILE A 19 23.76 -1.32 33.30
C ILE A 19 23.66 -2.56 32.41
N SER A 20 23.75 -3.75 33.00
CA SER A 20 23.56 -5.02 32.29
C SER A 20 22.15 -5.14 31.73
N PHE A 21 21.12 -4.79 32.52
CA PHE A 21 19.73 -4.78 32.07
C PHE A 21 19.48 -3.78 30.94
N LEU A 22 20.08 -2.58 31.00
CA LEU A 22 20.01 -1.59 29.93
C LEU A 22 20.74 -2.04 28.67
N HIS A 23 21.88 -2.73 28.79
CA HIS A 23 22.59 -3.33 27.66
C HIS A 23 21.78 -4.49 27.04
N TYR A 24 21.15 -5.32 27.87
CA TYR A 24 20.28 -6.40 27.41
C TYR A 24 19.03 -5.83 26.72
N TYR A 25 18.41 -4.80 27.29
CA TYR A 25 17.28 -4.09 26.69
C TYR A 25 17.66 -3.45 25.35
N LYS A 26 18.83 -2.81 25.26
CA LYS A 26 19.34 -2.25 24.01
C LYS A 26 19.62 -3.36 22.99
N ALA A 27 20.24 -4.47 23.40
CA ALA A 27 20.49 -5.61 22.51
C ALA A 27 19.18 -6.26 22.01
N LEU A 28 18.18 -6.43 22.87
CA LEU A 28 16.84 -6.90 22.51
C LEU A 28 16.14 -5.95 21.53
N HIS A 29 16.32 -4.64 21.66
CA HIS A 29 15.74 -3.63 20.78
C HIS A 29 16.37 -3.65 19.36
N TYR A 30 17.61 -4.13 19.22
CA TYR A 30 18.30 -4.27 17.93
C TYR A 30 18.06 -5.62 17.24
N VAL A 31 17.47 -6.61 17.93
CA VAL A 31 17.15 -7.91 17.36
C VAL A 31 15.72 -7.86 16.83
N SER A 32 15.56 -7.78 15.50
CA SER A 32 14.27 -7.67 14.81
C SER A 32 13.25 -8.73 15.19
N LEU A 33 13.69 -9.91 15.66
CA LEU A 33 12.84 -11.03 16.07
C LEU A 33 12.04 -10.75 17.37
N LEU A 34 12.55 -9.91 18.28
CA LEU A 34 11.92 -9.64 19.58
C LEU A 34 10.98 -8.44 19.56
N ARG A 35 11.07 -7.59 18.54
CA ARG A 35 10.07 -6.55 18.25
C ARG A 35 8.71 -7.16 17.85
N GLU A 36 8.70 -8.38 17.34
CA GLU A 36 7.46 -9.14 17.14
C GLU A 36 6.89 -9.71 18.44
N LEU A 37 7.72 -10.03 19.45
CA LEU A 37 7.26 -10.56 20.74
C LEU A 37 6.87 -9.46 21.75
N SER A 38 7.39 -8.24 21.60
CA SER A 38 7.07 -7.09 22.46
C SER A 38 5.90 -6.23 21.96
N ALA A 39 5.36 -6.53 20.77
CA ALA A 39 4.05 -6.04 20.39
C ALA A 39 3.01 -6.59 21.37
N PRO A 40 2.11 -5.78 21.94
CA PRO A 40 1.09 -6.28 22.86
C PRO A 40 0.13 -7.21 22.10
N TYR A 41 0.37 -8.52 22.19
CA TYR A 41 -0.55 -9.54 21.71
C TYR A 41 -1.81 -9.57 22.59
N PRO A 42 -3.02 -9.57 22.00
CA PRO A 42 -4.27 -9.47 22.76
C PRO A 42 -4.74 -10.77 23.45
N ASN A 43 -3.99 -11.87 23.38
CA ASN A 43 -4.42 -13.19 23.90
C ASN A 43 -3.94 -13.54 25.32
N ILE A 44 -3.51 -12.57 26.13
CA ILE A 44 -3.14 -12.83 27.54
C ILE A 44 -4.37 -13.15 28.43
N LYS A 45 -5.60 -12.81 27.99
CA LYS A 45 -6.82 -13.14 28.77
C LYS A 45 -7.15 -14.64 28.78
N SER A 46 -6.73 -15.41 27.79
CA SER A 46 -6.98 -16.86 27.76
C SER A 46 -6.01 -17.66 28.64
N PHE A 47 -4.82 -17.11 28.94
CA PHE A 47 -3.83 -17.75 29.81
C PHE A 47 -4.09 -17.46 31.31
N ILE A 48 -4.66 -16.28 31.62
CA ILE A 48 -4.99 -15.86 33.00
C ILE A 48 -6.26 -16.55 33.53
N MET A 49 -7.16 -17.01 32.66
CA MET A 49 -8.32 -17.81 33.10
C MET A 49 -7.97 -19.24 33.52
N VAL A 50 -6.80 -19.75 33.14
CA VAL A 50 -6.35 -21.11 33.50
C VAL A 50 -5.57 -21.14 34.83
N THR A 51 -5.04 -20.00 35.28
CA THR A 51 -4.34 -19.89 36.59
C THR A 51 -5.29 -19.58 37.75
N GLY A 52 -6.48 -19.03 37.47
CA GLY A 52 -7.53 -18.77 38.47
C GLY A 52 -8.25 -20.01 39.02
N PHE A 53 -7.89 -21.21 38.55
CA PHE A 53 -8.50 -22.47 38.98
C PHE A 53 -7.68 -23.24 40.04
N PHE A 54 -6.49 -22.76 40.40
CA PHE A 54 -5.53 -23.53 41.21
C PHE A 54 -5.23 -22.98 42.61
N TRP A 55 -5.76 -21.82 43.01
CA TRP A 55 -5.58 -21.30 44.37
C TRP A 55 -6.86 -20.66 44.89
N LYS A 56 -7.59 -21.43 45.71
CA LYS A 56 -8.74 -20.98 46.49
C LYS A 56 -8.48 -21.38 47.95
N GLU A 57 -8.09 -20.40 48.76
CA GLU A 57 -8.20 -20.34 50.23
C GLU A 57 -7.51 -19.03 50.64
N GLY A 58 -8.03 -18.14 51.48
CA GLY A 58 -9.23 -18.09 52.30
C GLY A 58 -9.10 -16.86 53.20
N THR A 59 -10.23 -16.27 53.59
CA THR A 59 -10.46 -15.37 54.74
C THR A 59 -9.97 -13.90 54.70
N ASN A 60 -10.99 -13.02 54.81
CA ASN A 60 -11.02 -11.58 55.12
C ASN A 60 -10.57 -11.26 56.59
N PRO A 61 -10.81 -10.03 57.13
CA PRO A 61 -10.20 -8.71 56.85
C PRO A 61 -9.77 -7.98 58.16
N LEU A 62 -9.01 -6.87 58.15
CA LEU A 62 -9.13 -5.79 59.19
C LEU A 62 -8.28 -4.53 58.91
N SER A 63 -9.00 -3.40 58.83
CA SER A 63 -8.81 -2.07 59.44
C SER A 63 -7.49 -1.26 59.39
N SER A 64 -7.67 -0.02 58.89
CA SER A 64 -7.34 1.31 59.48
C SER A 64 -5.89 1.79 59.65
N VAL A 65 -5.61 2.99 59.14
CA VAL A 65 -5.26 4.25 59.89
C VAL A 65 -4.45 5.21 58.99
N SER A 66 -4.89 6.47 58.90
CA SER A 66 -4.10 7.67 58.51
C SER A 66 -3.63 8.40 59.78
N PRO A 67 -2.53 9.20 59.82
CA PRO A 67 -2.52 10.64 59.44
C PRO A 67 -1.15 11.09 58.83
N GLU A 68 -0.83 12.31 58.35
CA GLU A 68 -0.97 13.68 58.86
C GLU A 68 -0.88 14.76 57.75
N GLU A 69 -1.38 15.97 58.08
CA GLU A 69 -1.52 17.23 57.34
C GLU A 69 -0.20 18.00 57.10
N GLY A 70 0.04 18.64 55.95
CA GLY A 70 -0.22 20.08 55.70
C GLY A 70 1.11 20.84 55.37
N PRO A 71 1.14 22.06 54.78
CA PRO A 71 0.05 23.04 54.60
C PRO A 71 -0.20 23.51 53.14
N ARG A 72 -1.33 24.23 52.97
CA ARG A 72 -1.88 24.83 51.74
C ARG A 72 -1.40 26.27 51.49
N LEU A 73 -1.50 26.74 50.23
CA LEU A 73 -1.83 28.13 49.92
C LEU A 73 -2.61 28.30 48.58
N VAL A 74 -3.88 28.66 48.77
CA VAL A 74 -4.74 29.64 48.07
C VAL A 74 -5.14 29.46 46.58
N HIS A 75 -6.46 29.29 46.44
CA HIS A 75 -7.32 29.35 45.26
C HIS A 75 -7.47 30.76 44.66
N SER A 76 -7.72 30.81 43.34
CA SER A 76 -8.73 31.70 42.78
C SER A 76 -9.76 30.87 41.98
N LYS A 77 -11.05 31.19 42.15
CA LYS A 77 -12.22 30.54 41.53
C LYS A 77 -12.80 31.45 40.46
N SER A 78 -13.17 30.88 39.30
CA SER A 78 -14.34 31.23 38.46
C SER A 78 -14.41 30.19 37.33
N ARG A 79 -15.51 29.67 36.79
CA ARG A 79 -16.97 29.74 36.99
C ARG A 79 -17.52 28.53 36.21
N ALA A 80 -18.58 27.89 36.71
CA ALA A 80 -19.24 26.78 36.01
C ALA A 80 -20.01 27.28 34.77
N GLY A 81 -19.97 26.51 33.67
CA GLY A 81 -20.74 26.74 32.46
C GLY A 81 -20.50 25.66 31.40
N GLU A 82 -21.53 24.83 31.18
CA GLU A 82 -21.91 24.09 29.95
C GLU A 82 -20.95 23.06 29.31
N LYS A 83 -21.50 21.84 29.11
CA LYS A 83 -20.93 20.76 28.29
C LYS A 83 -21.04 21.11 26.80
N PRO A 84 -19.99 20.94 25.98
CA PRO A 84 -20.16 20.99 24.53
C PRO A 84 -20.80 19.71 24.00
N GLU A 85 -21.84 19.90 23.21
CA GLU A 85 -22.58 18.89 22.44
C GLU A 85 -21.73 18.31 21.30
N ALA A 86 -22.03 17.07 20.88
CA ALA A 86 -21.29 16.36 19.84
C ALA A 86 -21.48 17.00 18.45
N PRO A 87 -20.45 17.03 17.57
CA PRO A 87 -20.57 17.67 16.26
C PRO A 87 -21.50 16.91 15.31
N HIS A 88 -22.37 17.64 14.62
CA HIS A 88 -23.32 17.13 13.63
C HIS A 88 -22.65 16.72 12.30
N PRO A 89 -23.28 15.81 11.51
CA PRO A 89 -22.74 15.37 10.22
C PRO A 89 -22.78 16.48 9.16
N TRP A 90 -21.73 16.52 8.34
CA TRP A 90 -21.56 17.45 7.22
C TRP A 90 -22.75 17.46 6.24
N LYS A 91 -23.34 18.64 5.98
CA LYS A 91 -24.24 18.92 4.86
C LYS A 91 -23.48 19.60 3.73
N ARG A 92 -23.75 19.20 2.48
CA ARG A 92 -23.24 19.85 1.26
C ARG A 92 -23.76 21.30 1.16
N PRO A 93 -22.98 22.26 0.65
CA PRO A 93 -23.51 23.57 0.27
C PRO A 93 -24.47 23.43 -0.93
N GLU A 94 -25.61 24.11 -0.87
CA GLU A 94 -26.56 24.20 -1.98
C GLU A 94 -26.11 25.28 -2.99
N ASP A 95 -26.28 24.99 -4.29
CA ASP A 95 -25.99 25.91 -5.41
C ASP A 95 -26.94 27.14 -5.38
N PRO A 96 -26.48 28.34 -5.76
CA PRO A 96 -27.35 29.51 -5.84
C PRO A 96 -28.32 29.37 -7.02
N GLN A 97 -29.62 29.24 -6.71
CA GLN A 97 -30.71 29.31 -7.68
C GLN A 97 -30.74 30.68 -8.37
N ARG A 98 -30.64 30.65 -9.71
CA ARG A 98 -31.06 31.75 -10.60
C ARG A 98 -32.53 32.07 -10.35
N ARG A 99 -32.81 33.27 -9.80
CA ARG A 99 -34.14 33.88 -9.90
C ARG A 99 -34.23 34.71 -11.16
N SER A 100 -35.17 34.31 -12.01
CA SER A 100 -35.78 35.12 -13.05
C SER A 100 -36.46 36.34 -12.45
N SER A 101 -36.31 37.50 -13.07
CA SER A 101 -37.26 38.60 -12.95
C SER A 101 -37.46 39.22 -14.33
N GLY A 102 -38.70 39.14 -14.80
CA GLY A 102 -39.18 39.84 -15.98
C GLY A 102 -39.84 41.15 -15.56
N THR A 103 -39.57 42.17 -16.39
CA THR A 103 -40.45 43.28 -16.78
C THR A 103 -41.09 44.16 -15.71
N THR A 104 -40.64 45.42 -15.68
CA THR A 104 -41.56 46.56 -15.80
C THR A 104 -40.82 47.74 -16.42
N GLU A 105 -41.38 48.27 -17.51
CA GLU A 105 -40.98 49.54 -18.12
C GLU A 105 -41.38 50.72 -17.22
N VAL A 106 -40.70 51.88 -17.37
CA VAL A 106 -41.30 53.20 -17.68
C VAL A 106 -40.24 54.32 -17.57
N HIS A 107 -40.00 54.94 -18.74
CA HIS A 107 -39.71 56.36 -19.06
C HIS A 107 -38.61 57.23 -18.41
N LYS A 108 -37.80 57.76 -19.35
CA LYS A 108 -37.47 59.19 -19.68
C LYS A 108 -36.39 59.97 -18.91
N GLY A 109 -35.52 60.57 -19.74
CA GLY A 109 -34.77 61.82 -19.50
C GLY A 109 -33.40 61.58 -18.87
N GLY A 110 -32.26 62.05 -19.38
CA GLY A 110 -32.01 63.21 -20.21
C GLY A 110 -31.01 64.12 -19.49
N LEU A 111 -29.86 64.34 -20.15
CA LEU A 111 -28.89 65.43 -19.98
C LEU A 111 -27.77 65.38 -18.90
N ILE A 112 -26.53 65.35 -19.45
CA ILE A 112 -25.42 66.33 -19.32
C ILE A 112 -25.00 66.79 -17.90
N ALA A 113 -23.75 66.51 -17.51
CA ALA A 113 -22.70 67.54 -17.39
C ALA A 113 -21.34 66.95 -16.97
N SER A 114 -20.32 67.30 -17.75
CA SER A 114 -18.90 67.20 -17.40
C SER A 114 -18.53 68.26 -16.36
N THR A 115 -17.53 67.95 -15.52
CA THR A 115 -16.53 68.95 -15.14
C THR A 115 -15.17 68.31 -14.95
N ASN A 116 -14.26 68.71 -15.84
CA ASN A 116 -12.82 68.55 -15.77
C ASN A 116 -12.26 69.33 -14.58
N GLN A 117 -11.34 68.71 -13.82
CA GLN A 117 -10.18 69.42 -13.29
C GLN A 117 -8.93 68.53 -13.42
N LYS A 118 -7.84 69.16 -13.83
CA LYS A 118 -6.51 68.64 -14.15
C LYS A 118 -5.52 69.68 -13.56
N PRO A 119 -4.21 69.40 -13.51
CA PRO A 119 -3.48 68.61 -12.53
C PRO A 119 -2.50 69.47 -11.71
N ASP A 120 -1.89 68.93 -10.65
CA ASP A 120 -0.68 69.52 -10.04
C ASP A 120 0.39 68.42 -9.82
N PRO A 121 1.67 68.61 -10.23
CA PRO A 121 2.69 67.57 -10.23
C PRO A 121 3.82 67.84 -9.22
N GLN A 122 4.19 66.87 -8.39
CA GLN A 122 5.60 66.56 -8.07
C GLN A 122 5.78 65.39 -7.07
N ARG A 123 6.76 64.54 -7.41
CA ARG A 123 7.57 63.65 -6.53
C ARG A 123 6.85 62.40 -5.99
N ASP A 124 7.32 61.17 -6.14
CA ASP A 124 8.68 60.65 -6.27
C ASP A 124 8.76 59.40 -7.14
N ALA A 125 9.95 59.22 -7.74
CA ALA A 125 10.32 58.09 -8.56
C ALA A 125 10.47 56.80 -7.74
N ALA A 126 9.62 55.82 -8.02
CA ALA A 126 9.86 54.42 -7.68
C ALA A 126 10.02 53.62 -8.98
N VAL A 127 11.20 53.03 -9.15
CA VAL A 127 11.58 52.18 -10.27
C VAL A 127 10.71 50.92 -10.26
N ASN A 128 9.67 50.89 -11.09
CA ASN A 128 8.90 49.68 -11.37
C ASN A 128 9.73 48.75 -12.26
N LYS A 129 10.36 47.74 -11.66
CA LYS A 129 10.79 46.55 -12.41
C LYS A 129 9.54 45.88 -12.98
N PRO A 130 9.49 45.56 -14.29
CA PRO A 130 8.36 44.82 -14.84
C PRO A 130 8.36 43.41 -14.22
N GLN A 131 7.33 43.08 -13.45
CA GLN A 131 7.02 41.69 -13.17
C GLN A 131 6.77 40.97 -14.50
N PRO A 132 7.37 39.79 -14.75
CA PRO A 132 7.05 39.02 -15.92
C PRO A 132 5.57 38.65 -15.85
N ARG A 133 4.82 39.02 -16.90
CA ARG A 133 3.43 38.59 -17.07
C ARG A 133 3.44 37.06 -17.12
N HIS A 134 3.01 36.42 -16.03
CA HIS A 134 2.67 35.01 -16.05
C HIS A 134 1.62 34.83 -17.15
N ALA A 135 1.99 34.12 -18.22
CA ALA A 135 1.02 33.64 -19.19
C ALA A 135 -0.03 32.85 -18.40
N SER A 136 -1.27 33.33 -18.42
CA SER A 136 -2.41 32.67 -17.80
C SER A 136 -2.55 31.30 -18.42
N THR A 137 -2.08 30.27 -17.72
CA THR A 137 -2.45 28.89 -18.03
C THR A 137 -3.98 28.80 -17.97
N PRO A 138 -4.65 28.16 -18.96
CA PRO A 138 -6.10 27.98 -18.94
C PRO A 138 -6.55 27.39 -17.61
N ASP A 139 -7.71 27.81 -17.11
CA ASP A 139 -8.30 27.28 -15.88
C ASP A 139 -8.38 25.74 -16.02
N PRO A 140 -7.75 24.96 -15.11
CA PRO A 140 -7.82 23.50 -15.14
C PRO A 140 -9.24 22.96 -15.29
N LEU A 141 -10.24 23.67 -14.75
CA LEU A 141 -11.65 23.32 -14.82
C LEU A 141 -12.22 23.32 -16.25
N GLU A 142 -11.76 24.22 -17.13
CA GLU A 142 -12.24 24.26 -18.53
C GLU A 142 -11.75 23.05 -19.32
N SER A 143 -10.50 22.63 -19.09
CA SER A 143 -9.91 21.45 -19.75
C SER A 143 -10.48 20.11 -19.22
N LEU A 144 -10.99 20.12 -18.00
CA LEU A 144 -11.49 18.96 -17.29
C LEU A 144 -12.91 18.56 -17.72
N GLY A 145 -13.73 19.53 -18.15
CA GLY A 145 -15.13 19.31 -18.48
C GLY A 145 -15.88 18.59 -17.35
N ASP A 146 -16.64 17.56 -17.70
CA ASP A 146 -17.41 16.75 -16.76
C ASP A 146 -16.63 15.57 -16.15
N LEU A 147 -15.35 15.38 -16.50
CA LEU A 147 -14.59 14.16 -16.18
C LEU A 147 -14.52 13.89 -14.67
N HIS A 148 -14.39 14.93 -13.87
CA HIS A 148 -14.33 14.89 -12.41
C HIS A 148 -15.68 14.59 -11.73
N ARG A 149 -16.79 14.62 -12.48
CA ARG A 149 -18.15 14.29 -11.98
C ARG A 149 -18.66 12.96 -12.50
N ARG A 150 -17.94 12.31 -13.42
CA ARG A 150 -18.38 11.05 -14.02
C ARG A 150 -18.52 9.97 -12.97
N THR A 151 -19.61 9.23 -13.10
CA THR A 151 -19.85 7.99 -12.36
C THR A 151 -19.38 6.80 -13.17
N HIS A 152 -18.99 5.72 -12.49
CA HIS A 152 -18.61 4.46 -13.13
C HIS A 152 -19.53 3.34 -12.67
N VAL A 153 -20.07 2.57 -13.62
CA VAL A 153 -20.89 1.38 -13.32
C VAL A 153 -20.01 0.15 -13.45
N LEU A 154 -19.79 -0.55 -12.34
CA LEU A 154 -19.06 -1.81 -12.34
C LEU A 154 -19.82 -2.87 -13.12
N LYS A 155 -19.09 -3.69 -13.87
CA LYS A 155 -19.64 -4.77 -14.70
C LYS A 155 -19.06 -6.09 -14.23
N ASP A 156 -19.94 -7.07 -14.05
CA ASP A 156 -19.53 -8.42 -13.65
C ASP A 156 -18.56 -9.02 -14.68
N ASP A 157 -17.48 -9.59 -14.16
CA ASP A 157 -16.48 -10.28 -14.96
C ASP A 157 -16.94 -11.71 -15.29
N ARG A 158 -17.14 -11.97 -16.58
CA ARG A 158 -17.58 -13.29 -17.11
C ARG A 158 -16.42 -14.15 -17.60
N SER A 159 -15.18 -13.77 -17.29
CA SER A 159 -13.99 -14.51 -17.74
C SER A 159 -13.98 -15.94 -17.17
N PRO A 160 -13.76 -16.97 -18.00
CA PRO A 160 -13.73 -18.36 -17.55
C PRO A 160 -12.39 -18.69 -16.87
N TYR A 161 -12.24 -18.28 -15.60
CA TYR A 161 -11.03 -18.50 -14.79
C TYR A 161 -10.80 -19.97 -14.43
N PHE A 162 -11.87 -20.75 -14.31
CA PHE A 162 -11.82 -22.17 -13.96
C PHE A 162 -12.28 -23.05 -15.11
N ILE A 163 -11.70 -24.24 -15.18
CA ILE A 163 -12.07 -25.30 -16.14
C ILE A 163 -12.43 -26.56 -15.39
N ARG A 164 -13.38 -27.35 -15.92
CA ARG A 164 -13.62 -28.71 -15.43
C ARG A 164 -12.78 -29.68 -16.25
N THR A 165 -11.95 -30.46 -15.58
CA THR A 165 -11.16 -31.52 -16.22
C THR A 165 -12.06 -32.65 -16.72
N LYS A 166 -11.55 -33.53 -17.60
CA LYS A 166 -12.29 -34.73 -18.07
C LYS A 166 -12.76 -35.63 -16.92
N ALA A 167 -12.05 -35.61 -15.81
CA ALA A 167 -12.39 -36.37 -14.61
C ALA A 167 -13.29 -35.58 -13.64
N GLY A 168 -13.72 -34.37 -13.99
CA GLY A 168 -14.73 -33.59 -13.25
C GLY A 168 -14.18 -32.59 -12.22
N ALA A 169 -12.86 -32.53 -11.99
CA ALA A 169 -12.27 -31.56 -11.08
C ALA A 169 -12.33 -30.13 -11.63
N LEU A 170 -12.76 -29.17 -10.80
CA LEU A 170 -12.71 -27.74 -11.09
C LEU A 170 -11.30 -27.24 -10.81
N CYS A 171 -10.62 -26.69 -11.81
CA CYS A 171 -9.22 -26.28 -11.71
C CYS A 171 -9.03 -24.87 -12.26
N PHE A 172 -8.23 -24.05 -11.58
CA PHE A 172 -7.88 -22.72 -12.03
C PHE A 172 -7.01 -22.81 -13.28
N ARG A 173 -7.47 -22.17 -14.37
CA ARG A 173 -6.89 -22.35 -15.71
C ARG A 173 -5.42 -21.99 -15.77
N GLN A 174 -5.02 -20.86 -15.18
CA GLN A 174 -3.64 -20.40 -15.25
C GLN A 174 -2.70 -21.21 -14.34
N GLY A 175 -3.24 -21.78 -13.25
CA GLY A 175 -2.45 -22.55 -12.29
C GLY A 175 -2.43 -24.06 -12.54
N THR A 176 -3.11 -24.57 -13.56
CA THR A 176 -3.20 -26.02 -13.84
C THR A 176 -2.42 -26.42 -15.08
N GLU A 177 -1.72 -27.55 -15.01
CA GLU A 177 -1.13 -28.19 -16.18
C GLU A 177 -2.24 -28.80 -17.04
N VAL A 178 -2.39 -28.28 -18.25
CA VAL A 178 -3.33 -28.85 -19.22
C VAL A 178 -2.51 -29.75 -20.14
N ALA A 179 -2.84 -31.05 -20.19
CA ALA A 179 -2.30 -31.92 -21.24
C ALA A 179 -2.71 -31.34 -22.59
N GLN A 180 -1.75 -30.89 -23.41
CA GLN A 180 -2.06 -30.40 -24.74
C GLN A 180 -2.74 -31.53 -25.54
N PRO A 181 -3.86 -31.26 -26.23
CA PRO A 181 -4.42 -32.21 -27.18
C PRO A 181 -3.37 -32.50 -28.26
N LYS A 182 -3.13 -33.80 -28.55
CA LYS A 182 -2.15 -34.26 -29.54
C LYS A 182 -2.49 -33.87 -31.01
N ASP A 183 -3.58 -33.14 -31.26
CA ASP A 183 -4.10 -32.93 -32.62
C ASP A 183 -3.77 -31.56 -33.24
N GLU A 184 -3.07 -30.65 -32.54
CA GLU A 184 -2.66 -29.34 -33.12
C GLU A 184 -1.15 -29.18 -33.31
N MET A 185 -0.42 -30.29 -33.41
CA MET A 185 1.03 -30.28 -33.71
C MET A 185 1.35 -30.56 -35.18
N LEU A 186 0.38 -30.35 -36.08
CA LEU A 186 0.51 -30.47 -37.53
C LEU A 186 -0.10 -29.25 -38.21
N LYS A 187 0.49 -28.07 -38.00
CA LYS A 187 0.50 -26.92 -38.93
C LYS A 187 1.03 -25.70 -38.19
N VAL A 188 2.35 -25.51 -38.22
CA VAL A 188 3.08 -24.24 -38.38
C VAL A 188 4.57 -24.61 -38.37
N ARG A 189 5.19 -24.66 -39.55
CA ARG A 189 6.65 -24.55 -39.68
C ARG A 189 6.96 -23.07 -39.91
N PRO A 190 7.97 -22.52 -39.22
CA PRO A 190 8.86 -21.57 -39.83
C PRO A 190 10.24 -22.22 -39.98
N SER A 191 10.74 -22.17 -41.21
CA SER A 191 12.14 -22.38 -41.56
C SER A 191 13.01 -21.29 -40.91
N VAL A 192 14.10 -21.66 -40.23
CA VAL A 192 15.48 -21.19 -40.45
C VAL A 192 16.41 -22.09 -39.62
N ALA A 193 17.55 -22.44 -40.22
CA ALA A 193 18.53 -23.41 -39.79
C ALA A 193 19.57 -22.87 -38.78
N GLY A 194 20.15 -23.80 -38.00
CA GLY A 194 21.56 -23.78 -37.58
C GLY A 194 21.88 -23.33 -36.14
N LEU A 195 22.05 -24.28 -35.20
CA LEU A 195 23.36 -24.72 -34.69
C LEU A 195 23.22 -25.72 -33.50
N GLY A 196 23.86 -26.89 -33.64
CA GLY A 196 24.63 -27.57 -32.59
C GLY A 196 23.92 -28.24 -31.40
N LYS A 197 23.36 -29.45 -31.59
CA LYS A 197 23.18 -30.42 -30.51
C LYS A 197 24.51 -31.12 -30.20
N ARG A 198 24.97 -31.09 -28.94
CA ARG A 198 25.95 -32.05 -28.41
C ARG A 198 25.23 -33.03 -27.49
N THR A 199 25.25 -34.29 -27.91
CA THR A 199 24.79 -35.47 -27.17
C THR A 199 25.93 -35.96 -26.29
N ILE A 200 25.70 -36.17 -24.99
CA ILE A 200 26.61 -36.93 -24.12
C ILE A 200 25.89 -38.20 -23.69
N LEU A 201 26.45 -39.33 -24.12
CA LEU A 201 26.15 -40.67 -23.64
C LEU A 201 26.65 -40.85 -22.20
N GLN A 202 25.87 -41.52 -21.36
CA GLN A 202 26.41 -42.35 -20.27
C GLN A 202 25.63 -43.67 -20.23
N LYS A 203 26.40 -44.76 -20.35
CA LYS A 203 25.99 -46.17 -20.20
C LYS A 203 25.74 -46.50 -18.71
N PRO A 204 24.94 -47.53 -18.41
CA PRO A 204 24.77 -48.06 -17.05
C PRO A 204 25.86 -49.09 -16.72
N ASP A 205 26.23 -49.20 -15.45
CA ASP A 205 26.93 -50.39 -14.93
C ASP A 205 26.49 -50.73 -13.50
N GLU A 206 26.59 -52.02 -13.20
CA GLU A 206 25.91 -52.79 -12.18
C GLU A 206 26.55 -52.75 -10.78
N SER A 207 25.75 -53.24 -9.82
CA SER A 207 26.16 -53.92 -8.58
C SER A 207 26.55 -53.07 -7.34
N LYS A 208 25.65 -53.08 -6.33
CA LYS A 208 25.86 -53.77 -5.04
C LYS A 208 24.66 -53.58 -4.09
N THR A 209 24.41 -54.64 -3.32
CA THR A 209 23.21 -55.09 -2.60
C THR A 209 23.00 -54.41 -1.22
N PRO A 210 21.83 -54.65 -0.55
CA PRO A 210 21.20 -53.77 0.44
C PRO A 210 21.34 -54.21 1.92
N VAL A 211 20.98 -53.34 2.87
CA VAL A 211 20.69 -53.72 4.27
C VAL A 211 19.44 -53.00 4.84
N LYS A 212 18.39 -53.82 5.01
CA LYS A 212 17.28 -53.90 6.00
C LYS A 212 16.85 -52.70 6.87
N SER A 213 15.52 -52.50 6.91
CA SER A 213 14.74 -52.32 8.16
C SER A 213 13.33 -52.92 8.00
N VAL A 214 13.15 -54.17 8.46
CA VAL A 214 12.23 -54.65 9.52
C VAL A 214 10.72 -54.50 9.22
N GLU A 215 10.11 -55.67 9.04
CA GLU A 215 8.67 -55.92 8.96
C GLU A 215 8.01 -55.81 10.34
N GLU A 216 6.77 -55.31 10.38
CA GLU A 216 5.75 -55.84 11.30
C GLU A 216 4.45 -56.03 10.52
N SER A 217 3.93 -57.26 10.63
CA SER A 217 2.82 -57.81 9.88
C SER A 217 1.52 -57.69 10.68
N GLY A 218 0.47 -57.24 10.00
CA GLY A 218 -0.89 -57.19 10.54
C GLY A 218 -1.89 -57.38 9.40
N ALA A 219 -2.13 -58.63 9.01
CA ALA A 219 -3.12 -58.97 8.00
C ALA A 219 -4.53 -58.73 8.53
N SER A 220 -5.25 -57.77 7.94
CA SER A 220 -6.70 -57.79 7.90
C SER A 220 -7.18 -57.69 6.45
N ARG A 221 -7.82 -58.76 5.97
CA ARG A 221 -8.47 -58.83 4.66
C ARG A 221 -9.69 -57.90 4.65
N GLY A 222 -9.47 -56.63 4.31
CA GLY A 222 -10.51 -55.70 3.90
C GLY A 222 -10.58 -55.64 2.37
N LYS A 223 -11.72 -56.03 1.77
CA LYS A 223 -12.02 -55.81 0.35
C LYS A 223 -11.69 -54.35 -0.02
N PRO A 224 -11.04 -54.06 -1.17
CA PRO A 224 -10.84 -52.68 -1.57
C PRO A 224 -12.22 -52.11 -1.92
N LYS A 225 -12.78 -51.31 -1.01
CA LYS A 225 -13.83 -50.36 -1.40
C LYS A 225 -13.22 -49.55 -2.55
N ARG A 226 -13.86 -49.55 -3.72
CA ARG A 226 -13.55 -48.64 -4.83
C ARG A 226 -13.62 -47.21 -4.28
N GLY A 227 -12.51 -46.73 -3.73
CA GLY A 227 -12.33 -45.34 -3.38
C GLY A 227 -12.48 -44.56 -4.66
N LYS A 228 -13.44 -43.63 -4.70
CA LYS A 228 -13.52 -42.65 -5.78
C LYS A 228 -12.12 -42.05 -5.90
N ARG A 229 -11.45 -42.32 -7.02
CA ARG A 229 -10.11 -41.80 -7.30
C ARG A 229 -10.23 -40.28 -7.18
N LEU A 230 -9.60 -39.70 -6.14
CA LEU A 230 -9.74 -38.29 -5.83
C LEU A 230 -9.20 -37.52 -7.03
N VAL A 231 -10.11 -36.91 -7.81
CA VAL A 231 -9.72 -36.20 -9.02
C VAL A 231 -9.11 -34.89 -8.57
N LYS A 232 -7.78 -34.83 -8.61
CA LYS A 232 -7.00 -33.67 -8.15
C LYS A 232 -6.47 -32.91 -9.35
N CYS A 233 -6.50 -31.59 -9.28
CA CYS A 233 -5.82 -30.73 -10.25
C CYS A 233 -4.29 -30.94 -10.15
N ILE A 234 -3.59 -30.89 -11.27
CA ILE A 234 -2.12 -30.90 -11.31
C ILE A 234 -1.67 -29.46 -11.41
N CYS A 235 -1.05 -28.94 -10.35
CA CYS A 235 -0.71 -27.52 -10.26
C CYS A 235 0.62 -27.24 -10.97
N ARG A 236 0.65 -26.14 -11.73
CA ARG A 236 1.89 -25.58 -12.26
C ARG A 236 2.78 -25.08 -11.11
N PRO A 237 4.10 -25.00 -11.32
CA PRO A 237 5.00 -24.33 -10.38
C PRO A 237 4.48 -22.92 -10.05
N GLY A 238 4.46 -22.57 -8.76
CA GLY A 238 3.92 -21.30 -8.28
C GLY A 238 2.47 -21.33 -7.80
N TRP A 239 1.74 -22.43 -8.02
CA TRP A 239 0.32 -22.57 -7.68
C TRP A 239 0.05 -23.78 -6.77
N HIS A 240 -0.90 -23.61 -5.85
CA HIS A 240 -1.15 -24.53 -4.74
C HIS A 240 -2.65 -24.75 -4.50
N GLY A 241 -2.94 -25.71 -3.62
CA GLY A 241 -4.29 -26.05 -3.17
C GLY A 241 -5.03 -27.02 -4.10
N PRO A 242 -6.22 -27.48 -3.69
CA PRO A 242 -6.97 -28.49 -4.44
C PRO A 242 -7.45 -28.01 -5.82
N TYR A 243 -7.59 -26.70 -5.99
CA TYR A 243 -8.05 -26.06 -7.23
C TYR A 243 -6.90 -25.43 -8.05
N CYS A 244 -5.65 -25.53 -7.59
CA CYS A 244 -4.47 -24.88 -8.19
C CYS A 244 -4.62 -23.36 -8.40
N GLY A 245 -5.37 -22.67 -7.54
CA GLY A 245 -5.63 -21.23 -7.64
C GLY A 245 -5.03 -20.39 -6.52
N VAL A 246 -4.30 -21.00 -5.57
CA VAL A 246 -3.61 -20.28 -4.50
C VAL A 246 -2.16 -20.04 -4.92
N PRO A 247 -1.71 -18.79 -5.14
CA PRO A 247 -0.31 -18.54 -5.53
C PRO A 247 0.65 -18.75 -4.35
N THR A 248 1.93 -19.05 -4.63
CA THR A 248 2.98 -19.31 -3.62
C THR A 248 3.02 -18.26 -2.51
N MET A 249 2.91 -16.98 -2.85
CA MET A 249 2.88 -15.89 -1.86
C MET A 249 1.72 -15.98 -0.87
N VAL A 250 0.54 -16.44 -1.30
CA VAL A 250 -0.61 -16.67 -0.40
C VAL A 250 -0.43 -17.98 0.37
N TYR A 251 0.08 -19.02 -0.28
CA TYR A 251 0.35 -20.31 0.38
C TYR A 251 1.31 -20.16 1.57
N HIS A 252 2.34 -19.33 1.43
CA HIS A 252 3.31 -19.03 2.50
C HIS A 252 2.99 -17.76 3.32
N SER A 253 1.74 -17.28 3.27
CA SER A 253 1.28 -16.15 4.08
C SER A 253 0.93 -16.54 5.52
N ASN A 254 0.54 -15.57 6.34
CA ASN A 254 -0.06 -15.76 7.66
C ASN A 254 -1.60 -15.92 7.62
N LEU A 255 -2.23 -16.15 6.46
CA LEU A 255 -3.68 -16.35 6.38
C LEU A 255 -4.12 -17.53 7.29
N PRO A 256 -5.06 -17.35 8.23
CA PRO A 256 -5.45 -18.40 9.18
C PRO A 256 -6.42 -19.44 8.61
N THR A 257 -7.00 -19.20 7.43
CA THR A 257 -8.11 -19.98 6.85
C THR A 257 -7.73 -20.66 5.53
N LYS A 258 -6.45 -20.93 5.28
CA LYS A 258 -5.95 -21.47 4.00
C LYS A 258 -6.64 -22.78 3.59
N GLU A 259 -7.03 -23.60 4.55
CA GLU A 259 -7.67 -24.91 4.35
C GLU A 259 -9.13 -24.79 3.91
N ARG A 260 -9.75 -23.62 4.08
CA ARG A 260 -11.17 -23.36 3.79
C ARG A 260 -11.39 -22.52 2.52
N LEU A 261 -10.33 -22.29 1.75
CA LEU A 261 -10.38 -21.49 0.54
C LEU A 261 -11.19 -22.19 -0.55
N THR A 262 -12.22 -21.49 -1.05
CA THR A 262 -13.12 -22.04 -2.09
C THR A 262 -13.23 -21.09 -3.27
N PRO A 263 -13.18 -21.59 -4.53
CA PRO A 263 -13.42 -20.77 -5.71
C PRO A 263 -14.82 -20.15 -5.71
N ARG A 264 -14.91 -18.90 -6.12
CA ARG A 264 -16.17 -18.20 -6.31
C ARG A 264 -16.80 -18.54 -7.65
N GLU A 265 -18.12 -18.63 -7.68
CA GLU A 265 -18.89 -18.71 -8.94
C GLU A 265 -18.89 -17.36 -9.66
N THR A 266 -19.09 -16.27 -8.91
CA THR A 266 -19.04 -14.90 -9.43
C THR A 266 -17.79 -14.21 -8.88
N PRO A 267 -16.81 -13.83 -9.74
CA PRO A 267 -15.65 -13.06 -9.31
C PRO A 267 -16.04 -11.76 -8.62
N ARG A 268 -15.28 -11.35 -7.60
CA ARG A 268 -15.41 -10.01 -7.01
C ARG A 268 -15.00 -8.93 -8.00
N HIS A 269 -15.59 -7.74 -7.90
CA HIS A 269 -14.96 -6.58 -8.49
C HIS A 269 -13.75 -6.18 -7.65
N VAL A 270 -12.72 -5.67 -8.31
CA VAL A 270 -11.53 -5.13 -7.66
C VAL A 270 -11.41 -3.65 -7.99
N ILE A 271 -11.45 -2.82 -6.95
CA ILE A 271 -11.31 -1.36 -7.03
C ILE A 271 -9.95 -1.00 -6.44
N ASN A 272 -9.06 -0.38 -7.23
CA ASN A 272 -7.75 0.07 -6.78
C ASN A 272 -7.67 1.61 -6.75
N ALA A 273 -7.52 2.18 -5.57
CA ALA A 273 -7.38 3.60 -5.31
C ALA A 273 -5.89 4.00 -5.22
N ILE A 274 -5.51 5.04 -5.96
CA ILE A 274 -4.13 5.49 -6.14
C ILE A 274 -4.09 7.01 -6.10
N ASN A 275 -3.20 7.57 -5.28
CA ASN A 275 -2.80 8.97 -5.36
C ASN A 275 -1.61 9.11 -6.30
N VAL A 276 -1.62 10.09 -7.21
CA VAL A 276 -0.50 10.37 -8.10
C VAL A 276 0.03 11.80 -7.94
N ASN A 277 1.35 11.94 -7.86
CA ASN A 277 2.03 13.22 -7.98
C ASN A 277 2.73 13.32 -9.34
N HIS A 278 3.85 12.60 -9.50
CA HIS A 278 4.66 12.56 -10.72
C HIS A 278 5.28 11.18 -10.99
N GLU A 279 4.82 10.14 -10.30
CA GLU A 279 5.21 8.74 -10.44
C GLU A 279 4.66 8.08 -11.73
N PHE A 280 4.65 8.78 -12.86
CA PHE A 280 3.92 8.34 -14.06
C PHE A 280 4.44 7.03 -14.67
N ASP A 281 5.74 6.76 -14.58
CA ASP A 281 6.33 5.51 -15.06
C ASP A 281 5.89 4.32 -14.19
N LEU A 282 5.90 4.48 -12.86
CA LEU A 282 5.40 3.47 -11.92
C LEU A 282 3.89 3.27 -12.07
N LEU A 283 3.13 4.34 -12.29
CA LEU A 283 1.70 4.29 -12.56
C LEU A 283 1.38 3.55 -13.86
N HIS A 284 2.13 3.81 -14.93
CA HIS A 284 1.97 3.12 -16.21
C HIS A 284 2.25 1.62 -16.03
N VAL A 285 3.34 1.26 -15.34
CA VAL A 285 3.67 -0.14 -15.05
C VAL A 285 2.58 -0.79 -14.21
N ARG A 286 2.09 -0.12 -13.15
CA ARG A 286 0.97 -0.61 -12.35
C ARG A 286 -0.25 -0.92 -13.20
N PHE A 287 -0.67 -0.01 -14.10
CA PHE A 287 -1.80 -0.29 -14.98
C PHE A 287 -1.55 -1.53 -15.83
N ARG A 288 -0.35 -1.70 -16.39
CA ARG A 288 -0.02 -2.84 -17.24
C ARG A 288 0.00 -4.17 -16.49
N GLU A 289 0.53 -4.18 -15.27
CA GLU A 289 0.51 -5.36 -14.38
C GLU A 289 -0.91 -5.72 -13.95
N LEU A 290 -1.73 -4.73 -13.60
CA LEU A 290 -2.99 -4.96 -12.91
C LEU A 290 -4.23 -4.92 -13.81
N ILE A 291 -4.15 -4.50 -15.06
CA ILE A 291 -5.32 -4.32 -15.95
C ILE A 291 -6.20 -5.58 -16.08
N ARG A 292 -5.63 -6.77 -15.89
CA ARG A 292 -6.36 -8.06 -15.94
C ARG A 292 -7.00 -8.46 -14.61
N ALA A 293 -6.55 -7.90 -13.51
CA ALA A 293 -7.01 -8.23 -12.15
C ALA A 293 -7.96 -7.17 -11.59
N VAL A 294 -7.69 -5.89 -11.90
CA VAL A 294 -8.44 -4.72 -11.43
C VAL A 294 -9.57 -4.38 -12.41
N ASP A 295 -10.75 -4.11 -11.87
CA ASP A 295 -11.93 -3.71 -12.64
C ASP A 295 -12.05 -2.20 -12.75
N LEU A 296 -11.63 -1.47 -11.71
CA LEU A 296 -11.65 0.00 -11.68
C LEU A 296 -10.43 0.57 -10.94
N PHE A 297 -9.74 1.53 -11.56
CA PHE A 297 -8.71 2.36 -10.95
C PHE A 297 -9.31 3.72 -10.57
N LEU A 298 -9.31 4.06 -9.28
CA LEU A 298 -9.58 5.41 -8.80
C LEU A 298 -8.24 6.14 -8.75
N VAL A 299 -8.06 7.16 -9.58
CA VAL A 299 -6.78 7.87 -9.68
C VAL A 299 -6.99 9.31 -9.26
N CYS A 300 -6.42 9.67 -8.10
CA CYS A 300 -6.51 11.01 -7.54
C CYS A 300 -5.32 11.87 -7.93
N GLU A 301 -5.61 13.05 -8.46
CA GLU A 301 -4.64 14.11 -8.70
C GLU A 301 -5.11 15.40 -8.02
N SER A 302 -4.17 16.14 -7.46
CA SER A 302 -4.42 17.48 -6.91
C SER A 302 -3.67 18.53 -7.70
N ASN A 303 -4.24 19.73 -7.84
CA ASN A 303 -3.52 20.89 -8.36
C ASN A 303 -2.66 21.60 -7.30
N PHE A 304 -2.37 20.92 -6.18
CA PHE A 304 -1.43 21.35 -5.14
C PHE A 304 -0.31 20.33 -4.92
N THR A 305 0.90 20.82 -4.60
CA THR A 305 1.99 20.01 -4.04
C THR A 305 1.66 19.59 -2.60
N ALA A 306 2.41 18.65 -2.02
CA ALA A 306 2.20 18.26 -0.62
C ALA A 306 2.52 19.40 0.37
N TYR A 307 3.24 20.44 -0.07
CA TYR A 307 3.45 21.68 0.68
C TYR A 307 2.31 22.71 0.54
N GLY A 308 1.43 22.52 -0.46
CA GLY A 308 0.30 23.41 -0.73
C GLY A 308 0.55 24.46 -1.81
N GLU A 309 1.62 24.35 -2.60
CA GLU A 309 1.87 25.22 -3.76
C GLU A 309 1.10 24.73 -4.98
N ARG A 310 0.65 25.66 -5.85
CA ARG A 310 -0.07 25.29 -7.08
C ARG A 310 0.84 24.49 -8.02
N ARG A 311 0.31 23.41 -8.59
CA ARG A 311 0.99 22.58 -9.60
C ARG A 311 0.08 22.26 -10.79
N PRO A 312 0.65 22.08 -12.00
CA PRO A 312 -0.13 21.68 -13.16
C PRO A 312 -0.63 20.23 -13.04
N LEU A 313 -1.81 19.96 -13.61
CA LEU A 313 -2.43 18.63 -13.68
C LEU A 313 -1.81 17.79 -14.80
N ARG A 314 -0.65 17.20 -14.53
CA ARG A 314 0.11 16.42 -15.51
C ARG A 314 -0.56 15.07 -15.82
N PHE A 315 -1.16 14.41 -14.84
CA PHE A 315 -1.89 13.16 -15.09
C PHE A 315 -3.10 13.42 -15.97
N LEU A 316 -3.90 14.45 -15.70
CA LEU A 316 -5.00 14.85 -16.56
C LEU A 316 -4.54 15.08 -18.00
N HIS A 317 -3.43 15.80 -18.20
CA HIS A 317 -2.87 16.01 -19.54
C HIS A 317 -2.54 14.68 -20.25
N LEU A 318 -1.87 13.74 -19.56
CA LEU A 318 -1.56 12.42 -20.09
C LEU A 318 -2.81 11.57 -20.36
N LEU A 319 -3.86 11.75 -19.55
CA LEU A 319 -5.13 11.06 -19.74
C LEU A 319 -5.89 11.56 -20.97
N LEU A 320 -5.82 12.86 -21.26
CA LEU A 320 -6.49 13.48 -22.40
C LEU A 320 -5.73 13.32 -23.71
N ASN A 321 -4.39 13.28 -23.68
CA ASN A 321 -3.55 13.20 -24.87
C ASN A 321 -3.42 11.77 -25.45
N GLY A 322 -4.07 10.78 -24.83
CA GLY A 322 -4.13 9.40 -25.32
C GLY A 322 -3.09 8.44 -24.70
N THR A 323 -2.21 8.89 -23.81
CA THR A 323 -1.19 8.04 -23.16
C THR A 323 -1.80 6.80 -22.49
N TYR A 324 -2.99 6.95 -21.89
CA TYR A 324 -3.67 5.88 -21.15
C TYR A 324 -4.90 5.29 -21.85
N ASP A 325 -5.11 5.52 -23.15
CA ASP A 325 -6.35 5.10 -23.85
C ASP A 325 -6.64 3.58 -23.73
N TYR A 326 -5.60 2.76 -23.68
CA TYR A 326 -5.72 1.29 -23.52
C TYR A 326 -6.38 0.86 -22.20
N VAL A 327 -6.33 1.71 -21.15
CA VAL A 327 -6.90 1.43 -19.81
C VAL A 327 -7.90 2.49 -19.36
N ARG A 328 -8.08 3.57 -20.13
CA ARG A 328 -8.95 4.71 -19.82
C ARG A 328 -10.38 4.31 -19.44
N HIS A 329 -10.91 3.27 -20.08
CA HIS A 329 -12.24 2.72 -19.77
C HIS A 329 -12.36 2.10 -18.37
N LYS A 330 -11.24 1.87 -17.66
CA LYS A 330 -11.16 1.43 -16.27
C LYS A 330 -10.64 2.52 -15.32
N ILE A 331 -10.47 3.76 -15.76
CA ILE A 331 -10.01 4.86 -14.91
C ILE A 331 -11.20 5.74 -14.53
N LEU A 332 -11.37 5.97 -13.24
CA LEU A 332 -12.18 7.06 -12.69
C LEU A 332 -11.23 8.11 -12.13
N TYR A 333 -11.23 9.28 -12.77
CA TYR A 333 -10.40 10.41 -12.35
C TYR A 333 -11.04 11.14 -11.16
N VAL A 334 -10.26 11.29 -10.09
CA VAL A 334 -10.63 12.03 -8.88
C VAL A 334 -9.78 13.29 -8.83
N PHE A 335 -10.43 14.45 -8.85
CA PHE A 335 -9.75 15.74 -8.84
C PHE A 335 -9.92 16.40 -7.48
N LEU A 336 -8.81 16.60 -6.77
CA LEU A 336 -8.76 17.39 -5.56
C LEU A 336 -8.33 18.83 -5.88
N ASP A 337 -9.30 19.73 -5.88
CA ASP A 337 -9.17 21.12 -6.37
C ASP A 337 -8.78 22.16 -5.30
N HIS A 338 -8.67 21.71 -4.04
CA HIS A 338 -8.35 22.53 -2.87
C HIS A 338 -7.26 21.86 -2.01
N PHE A 339 -6.63 22.68 -1.17
CA PHE A 339 -5.68 22.21 -0.16
C PHE A 339 -6.38 22.23 1.21
N PRO A 340 -6.24 21.19 2.04
CA PRO A 340 -6.97 21.10 3.30
C PRO A 340 -6.55 22.20 4.27
N GLU A 341 -7.54 22.72 5.02
CA GLU A 341 -7.30 23.66 6.11
C GLU A 341 -6.40 23.01 7.18
N GLY A 342 -5.45 23.78 7.71
CA GLY A 342 -4.43 23.26 8.64
C GLY A 342 -3.29 22.49 7.98
N GLY A 343 -3.41 22.08 6.71
CA GLY A 343 -2.41 21.25 6.02
C GLY A 343 -1.05 21.91 5.82
N ARG A 344 -0.99 23.26 5.86
CA ARG A 344 0.28 23.99 5.78
C ARG A 344 1.00 24.02 7.12
N GLN A 345 0.26 23.93 8.22
CA GLN A 345 0.78 23.90 9.58
C GLN A 345 1.17 22.47 9.97
N ASP A 346 0.37 21.49 9.54
CA ASP A 346 0.62 20.06 9.74
C ASP A 346 0.40 19.31 8.43
N GLY A 347 1.51 18.93 7.79
CA GLY A 347 1.55 18.21 6.52
C GLY A 347 0.86 16.86 6.59
N TRP A 348 0.82 16.21 7.76
CA TRP A 348 0.09 14.94 7.93
C TRP A 348 -1.40 15.10 7.64
N ILE A 349 -1.98 16.29 7.90
CA ILE A 349 -3.36 16.60 7.50
C ILE A 349 -3.48 16.55 5.98
N ALA A 350 -2.52 17.12 5.24
CA ALA A 350 -2.53 17.13 3.78
C ALA A 350 -2.39 15.72 3.19
N ASP A 351 -1.47 14.92 3.72
CA ASP A 351 -1.23 13.53 3.28
C ASP A 351 -2.43 12.60 3.59
N ASP A 352 -3.02 12.72 4.78
CA ASP A 352 -4.22 11.98 5.16
C ASP A 352 -5.42 12.37 4.32
N TYR A 353 -5.62 13.69 4.14
CA TYR A 353 -6.77 14.22 3.44
C TYR A 353 -6.79 13.79 1.97
N LEU A 354 -5.62 13.68 1.33
CA LEU A 354 -5.53 13.19 -0.04
C LEU A 354 -6.13 11.78 -0.18
N ARG A 355 -5.83 10.88 0.76
CA ARG A 355 -6.39 9.50 0.79
C ARG A 355 -7.86 9.49 1.21
N THR A 356 -8.24 10.36 2.15
CA THR A 356 -9.63 10.55 2.59
C THR A 356 -10.52 10.99 1.43
N PHE A 357 -10.09 12.02 0.69
CA PHE A 357 -10.82 12.58 -0.44
C PHE A 357 -10.92 11.58 -1.59
N LEU A 358 -9.78 10.98 -1.98
CA LEU A 358 -9.73 9.95 -3.03
C LEU A 358 -10.78 8.86 -2.80
N THR A 359 -10.87 8.36 -1.57
CA THR A 359 -11.75 7.24 -1.25
C THR A 359 -13.20 7.65 -1.10
N ARG A 360 -13.51 8.74 -0.37
CA ARG A 360 -14.89 9.20 -0.21
C ARG A 360 -15.50 9.65 -1.52
N ASP A 361 -14.81 10.51 -2.26
CA ASP A 361 -15.31 11.00 -3.55
C ASP A 361 -15.37 9.86 -4.57
N GLY A 362 -14.26 9.12 -4.73
CA GLY A 362 -14.17 8.02 -5.69
C GLY A 362 -15.22 6.94 -5.45
N MET A 363 -15.38 6.45 -4.22
CA MET A 363 -16.38 5.42 -3.90
C MET A 363 -17.82 5.92 -4.05
N SER A 364 -18.10 7.22 -3.79
CA SER A 364 -19.45 7.79 -3.97
C SER A 364 -19.92 7.83 -5.43
N ARG A 365 -18.97 7.78 -6.38
CA ARG A 365 -19.23 7.83 -7.82
C ARG A 365 -19.28 6.44 -8.48
N ILE A 366 -19.20 5.36 -7.69
CA ILE A 366 -19.29 3.98 -8.18
C ILE A 366 -20.70 3.45 -8.00
N ALA A 367 -21.27 2.92 -9.08
CA ALA A 367 -22.53 2.18 -9.06
C ALA A 367 -22.29 0.68 -9.30
N GLY A 368 -23.13 -0.16 -8.71
CA GLY A 368 -23.04 -1.62 -8.87
C GLY A 368 -22.00 -2.33 -7.99
N SER A 369 -21.37 -1.62 -7.05
CA SER A 369 -20.46 -2.26 -6.07
C SER A 369 -21.23 -3.15 -5.10
N ARG A 370 -20.73 -4.36 -4.85
CA ARG A 370 -21.23 -5.29 -3.84
C ARG A 370 -20.43 -5.17 -2.55
N SER A 371 -21.03 -5.55 -1.43
CA SER A 371 -20.36 -5.48 -0.12
C SER A 371 -19.14 -6.40 -0.02
N ASP A 372 -19.11 -7.48 -0.78
CA ASP A 372 -18.00 -8.42 -0.80
C ASP A 372 -16.94 -8.11 -1.84
N ASP A 373 -17.09 -7.05 -2.66
CA ASP A 373 -16.07 -6.61 -3.61
C ASP A 373 -14.79 -6.15 -2.89
N VAL A 374 -13.64 -6.22 -3.57
CA VAL A 374 -12.33 -5.89 -2.98
C VAL A 374 -11.99 -4.43 -3.22
N PHE A 375 -11.66 -3.73 -2.14
CA PHE A 375 -11.06 -2.40 -2.19
C PHE A 375 -9.56 -2.49 -1.84
N LEU A 376 -8.71 -1.88 -2.67
CA LEU A 376 -7.27 -1.76 -2.47
C LEU A 376 -6.83 -0.30 -2.55
N ILE A 377 -6.06 0.18 -1.58
CA ILE A 377 -5.41 1.49 -1.58
C ILE A 377 -3.91 1.32 -1.40
N ASN A 378 -3.15 1.87 -2.34
CA ASN A 378 -1.69 1.81 -2.33
C ASN A 378 -1.10 3.09 -2.94
N ASP A 379 0.07 3.48 -2.46
CA ASP A 379 0.78 4.64 -3.01
C ASP A 379 1.32 4.33 -4.42
N ALA A 380 1.63 5.36 -5.22
CA ALA A 380 2.00 5.18 -6.63
C ALA A 380 3.20 4.23 -6.84
N ASP A 381 4.12 4.18 -5.88
CA ASP A 381 5.34 3.38 -5.84
C ASP A 381 5.19 2.01 -5.17
N GLU A 382 3.99 1.65 -4.70
CA GLU A 382 3.64 0.38 -4.04
C GLU A 382 2.85 -0.56 -4.97
N ILE A 383 3.47 -1.24 -5.93
CA ILE A 383 2.78 -2.04 -6.96
C ILE A 383 2.46 -3.47 -6.44
N PRO A 384 1.18 -3.85 -6.23
CA PRO A 384 0.81 -5.23 -5.89
C PRO A 384 1.11 -6.23 -7.02
N ALA A 385 1.43 -7.47 -6.67
CA ALA A 385 1.54 -8.57 -7.64
C ALA A 385 0.16 -9.01 -8.13
N GLN A 386 0.03 -9.20 -9.45
CA GLN A 386 -1.23 -9.55 -10.10
C GLN A 386 -1.84 -10.84 -9.54
N GLU A 387 -1.02 -11.85 -9.25
CA GLU A 387 -1.45 -13.15 -8.75
C GLU A 387 -2.16 -13.04 -7.40
N GLY A 388 -1.65 -12.18 -6.50
CA GLY A 388 -2.27 -11.92 -5.20
C GLY A 388 -3.63 -11.24 -5.34
N VAL A 389 -3.73 -10.25 -6.24
CA VAL A 389 -5.00 -9.54 -6.51
C VAL A 389 -6.04 -10.47 -7.16
N ILE A 390 -5.62 -11.32 -8.10
CA ILE A 390 -6.49 -12.34 -8.71
C ILE A 390 -6.98 -13.35 -7.66
N PHE A 391 -6.13 -13.75 -6.72
CA PHE A 391 -6.55 -14.63 -5.63
C PHE A 391 -7.69 -14.01 -4.81
N LEU A 392 -7.56 -12.73 -4.40
CA LEU A 392 -8.61 -12.02 -3.66
C LEU A 392 -9.93 -11.94 -4.45
N LYS A 393 -9.82 -11.75 -5.77
CA LYS A 393 -10.95 -11.70 -6.70
C LYS A 393 -11.72 -13.01 -6.79
N LEU A 394 -11.00 -14.15 -6.76
CA LEU A 394 -11.55 -15.44 -7.16
C LEU A 394 -11.86 -16.41 -6.01
N PHE A 395 -11.39 -16.16 -4.79
CA PHE A 395 -11.52 -17.12 -3.68
C PHE A 395 -12.28 -16.55 -2.49
N ASP A 396 -13.20 -17.33 -1.94
CA ASP A 396 -13.78 -17.14 -0.62
C ASP A 396 -12.94 -17.75 0.48
N GLY A 397 -13.17 -17.28 1.71
CA GLY A 397 -12.56 -17.83 2.92
C GLY A 397 -11.38 -17.04 3.46
N TRP A 398 -10.89 -15.99 2.79
CA TRP A 398 -9.91 -15.06 3.38
C TRP A 398 -10.60 -14.05 4.33
N THR A 399 -9.86 -13.53 5.32
CA THR A 399 -10.37 -12.60 6.37
C THR A 399 -9.89 -11.17 6.11
N GLU A 400 -10.39 -10.17 6.84
CA GLU A 400 -10.11 -8.75 6.59
C GLU A 400 -9.74 -7.99 7.87
N PRO A 401 -8.97 -6.87 7.77
CA PRO A 401 -8.36 -6.32 6.55
C PRO A 401 -7.14 -7.14 6.10
N PHE A 402 -6.58 -6.86 4.93
CA PHE A 402 -5.35 -7.50 4.47
C PHE A 402 -4.24 -6.48 4.17
N ALA A 403 -3.01 -6.92 4.40
CA ALA A 403 -1.79 -6.23 4.02
C ALA A 403 -1.10 -6.94 2.85
N ILE A 404 -0.04 -6.33 2.34
CA ILE A 404 0.79 -6.88 1.26
C ILE A 404 2.25 -6.75 1.68
N HIS A 405 3.00 -7.86 1.63
CA HIS A 405 4.45 -7.84 1.78
C HIS A 405 5.10 -7.49 0.44
N MET A 406 5.76 -6.35 0.36
CA MET A 406 6.40 -5.86 -0.87
C MET A 406 7.93 -5.96 -0.77
N ARG A 407 8.56 -6.28 -1.90
CA ARG A 407 10.01 -6.16 -2.08
C ARG A 407 10.37 -4.68 -2.02
N LYS A 408 11.33 -4.31 -1.17
CA LYS A 408 11.79 -2.92 -1.04
C LYS A 408 12.97 -2.63 -1.95
N SER A 409 12.85 -1.56 -2.73
CA SER A 409 13.86 -1.05 -3.66
C SER A 409 14.14 0.43 -3.41
N LEU A 410 15.31 0.91 -3.84
CA LEU A 410 15.76 2.29 -3.64
C LEU A 410 16.41 2.84 -4.93
N TYR A 411 15.99 4.02 -5.39
CA TYR A 411 16.42 4.71 -6.63
C TYR A 411 16.14 3.98 -7.95
N GLY A 412 16.04 2.66 -7.89
CA GLY A 412 15.61 1.73 -8.92
C GLY A 412 15.55 0.33 -8.31
N PHE A 413 15.19 -0.67 -9.12
CA PHE A 413 15.07 -2.05 -8.67
C PHE A 413 16.42 -2.73 -8.39
N PHE A 414 17.52 -2.11 -8.82
CA PHE A 414 18.90 -2.57 -8.64
C PHE A 414 19.43 -2.46 -7.21
N TRP A 415 18.92 -1.56 -6.36
CA TRP A 415 19.23 -1.55 -4.92
C TRP A 415 18.13 -2.23 -4.13
N LYS A 416 18.44 -3.39 -3.54
CA LYS A 416 17.51 -4.11 -2.67
C LYS A 416 17.71 -3.68 -1.23
N GLN A 417 16.66 -3.18 -0.61
CA GLN A 417 16.69 -2.92 0.83
C GLN A 417 16.42 -4.21 1.60
N LEU A 418 17.01 -4.31 2.80
CA LEU A 418 16.82 -5.47 3.67
C LEU A 418 15.38 -5.58 4.18
N GLY A 419 14.88 -6.82 4.27
CA GLY A 419 13.52 -7.12 4.73
C GLY A 419 12.44 -6.81 3.69
N SER A 420 11.18 -6.73 4.15
CA SER A 420 10.01 -6.39 3.34
C SER A 420 9.35 -5.12 3.85
N LEU A 421 8.49 -4.51 3.03
CA LEU A 421 7.52 -3.51 3.47
C LEU A 421 6.16 -4.19 3.61
N GLU A 422 5.56 -4.18 4.79
CA GLU A 422 4.19 -4.67 4.99
C GLU A 422 3.20 -3.50 4.98
N VAL A 423 2.39 -3.47 3.93
CA VAL A 423 1.48 -2.35 3.62
C VAL A 423 0.05 -2.82 3.86
N VAL A 424 -0.65 -2.32 4.90
CA VAL A 424 -2.11 -2.58 5.01
C VAL A 424 -2.78 -1.91 3.84
N SER A 425 -3.35 -2.71 2.95
CA SER A 425 -3.67 -2.29 1.58
C SER A 425 -5.13 -2.43 1.24
N GLY A 426 -5.90 -3.30 1.91
CA GLY A 426 -7.26 -3.54 1.44
C GLY A 426 -8.18 -4.24 2.44
N CYS A 427 -9.45 -4.23 2.09
CA CYS A 427 -10.54 -4.92 2.76
C CYS A 427 -11.69 -5.12 1.77
N THR A 428 -12.81 -5.70 2.21
CA THR A 428 -14.02 -5.67 1.41
C THR A 428 -14.63 -4.27 1.39
N VAL A 429 -15.41 -3.95 0.36
CA VAL A 429 -16.19 -2.69 0.29
C VAL A 429 -17.18 -2.59 1.46
N GLY A 430 -17.70 -3.71 1.94
CA GLY A 430 -18.55 -3.81 3.12
C GLY A 430 -17.86 -3.29 4.38
N MET A 431 -16.64 -3.77 4.65
CA MET A 431 -15.84 -3.28 5.77
C MET A 431 -15.42 -1.83 5.58
N LEU A 432 -15.00 -1.44 4.37
CA LEU A 432 -14.66 -0.05 4.04
C LEU A 432 -15.81 0.90 4.43
N ARG A 433 -17.04 0.53 4.08
CA ARG A 433 -18.24 1.33 4.38
C ARG A 433 -18.61 1.28 5.86
N ALA A 434 -18.70 0.08 6.44
CA ALA A 434 -19.29 -0.13 7.77
C ALA A 434 -18.32 0.20 8.92
N VAL A 435 -17.02 -0.04 8.74
CA VAL A 435 -16.00 0.14 9.79
C VAL A 435 -15.24 1.44 9.58
N TYR A 436 -14.87 1.76 8.35
CA TYR A 436 -13.99 2.89 8.04
C TYR A 436 -14.73 4.14 7.52
N ASP A 437 -16.06 4.12 7.38
CA ASP A 437 -16.84 5.27 6.87
C ASP A 437 -16.36 5.75 5.47
N ASN A 438 -16.02 4.78 4.61
CA ASN A 438 -15.40 5.02 3.30
C ASN A 438 -14.10 5.83 3.32
N ASP A 439 -13.41 5.86 4.46
CA ASP A 439 -12.17 6.58 4.63
C ASP A 439 -10.95 5.64 4.55
N GLY A 440 -10.25 5.70 3.41
CA GLY A 440 -9.10 4.86 3.13
C GLY A 440 -7.88 5.11 4.02
N ILE A 441 -7.71 6.31 4.60
CA ILE A 441 -6.54 6.54 5.48
C ILE A 441 -6.68 5.74 6.79
N ARG A 442 -7.90 5.58 7.31
CA ARG A 442 -8.15 4.79 8.53
C ARG A 442 -7.77 3.31 8.34
N LEU A 443 -7.98 2.78 7.14
CA LEU A 443 -7.50 1.46 6.74
C LEU A 443 -5.96 1.41 6.74
N ARG A 444 -5.29 2.39 6.12
CA ARG A 444 -3.82 2.47 6.05
C ARG A 444 -3.18 2.56 7.45
N ARG A 445 -3.83 3.26 8.39
CA ARG A 445 -3.36 3.47 9.77
C ARG A 445 -3.65 2.32 10.75
N ARG A 446 -4.30 1.24 10.28
CA ARG A 446 -4.63 0.06 11.10
C ARG A 446 -5.58 0.38 12.28
N GLU A 447 -6.44 1.38 12.13
CA GLU A 447 -7.29 1.90 13.23
C GLU A 447 -8.54 1.06 13.52
N TYR A 448 -8.77 -0.05 12.82
CA TYR A 448 -10.07 -0.74 12.84
C TYR A 448 -10.52 -1.27 14.20
N TYR A 449 -9.62 -1.73 15.06
CA TYR A 449 -9.99 -2.30 16.35
C TYR A 449 -10.67 -1.30 17.30
N THR A 450 -10.39 -0.01 17.13
CA THR A 450 -10.96 1.08 17.94
C THR A 450 -12.16 1.73 17.25
N MET A 451 -12.48 1.35 16.02
CA MET A 451 -13.60 1.93 15.27
C MET A 451 -14.96 1.46 15.83
N PRO A 452 -15.93 2.36 16.04
CA PRO A 452 -17.24 2.01 16.59
C PRO A 452 -18.00 0.94 15.78
N GLY A 453 -17.82 0.94 14.45
CA GLY A 453 -18.49 0.00 13.54
C GLY A 453 -17.91 -1.41 13.56
N PHE A 454 -16.70 -1.62 14.10
CA PHE A 454 -15.98 -2.88 14.00
C PHE A 454 -16.71 -4.07 14.63
N ARG A 455 -17.14 -3.93 15.89
CA ARG A 455 -17.84 -5.02 16.62
C ARG A 455 -19.18 -5.36 16.01
N LYS A 456 -19.91 -4.35 15.53
CA LYS A 456 -21.17 -4.58 14.82
C LYS A 456 -20.94 -5.34 13.52
N TYR A 457 -19.96 -4.92 12.73
CA TYR A 457 -19.61 -5.56 11.47
C TYR A 457 -19.13 -7.02 11.67
N GLU A 458 -18.31 -7.28 12.69
CA GLU A 458 -17.88 -8.62 13.09
C GLU A 458 -19.07 -9.54 13.42
N ASN A 459 -20.04 -9.03 14.21
CA ASN A 459 -21.25 -9.77 14.56
C ASN A 459 -22.17 -10.02 13.37
N ASP A 460 -22.39 -9.00 12.53
CA ASP A 460 -23.30 -9.07 11.38
C ASP A 460 -22.77 -10.03 10.31
N THR A 461 -21.44 -10.10 10.13
CA THR A 461 -20.82 -11.03 9.17
C THR A 461 -20.62 -12.43 9.72
N GLY A 462 -20.55 -12.59 11.05
CA GLY A 462 -20.20 -13.86 11.70
C GLY A 462 -18.77 -14.32 11.40
N HIS A 463 -17.93 -13.44 10.84
CA HIS A 463 -16.54 -13.72 10.50
C HIS A 463 -15.61 -13.27 11.62
N ILE A 464 -14.60 -14.08 11.93
CA ILE A 464 -13.51 -13.64 12.81
C ILE A 464 -12.58 -12.74 11.97
N LEU A 465 -12.54 -11.46 12.31
CA LEU A 465 -11.77 -10.45 11.61
C LEU A 465 -10.35 -10.41 12.16
N VAL A 466 -9.41 -10.93 11.38
CA VAL A 466 -7.99 -10.97 11.74
C VAL A 466 -7.19 -10.44 10.57
N GLN A 467 -6.41 -9.39 10.80
CA GLN A 467 -5.51 -8.93 9.75
C GLN A 467 -4.53 -10.04 9.35
N TRP A 468 -4.39 -10.23 8.05
CA TRP A 468 -3.38 -11.09 7.44
C TRP A 468 -2.69 -10.34 6.31
N SER A 469 -1.68 -10.94 5.70
CA SER A 469 -0.83 -10.31 4.71
C SER A 469 -0.68 -11.22 3.51
N ILE A 470 -0.92 -10.71 2.30
CA ILE A 470 -0.56 -11.41 1.07
C ILE A 470 0.97 -11.45 1.02
N GLY A 471 1.53 -12.65 0.91
CA GLY A 471 2.96 -12.85 1.00
C GLY A 471 3.49 -12.97 2.42
N SER A 472 4.80 -12.97 2.51
CA SER A 472 5.57 -12.97 3.76
C SER A 472 6.89 -12.26 3.52
N PRO A 473 7.73 -12.02 4.55
CA PRO A 473 9.04 -11.38 4.38
C PRO A 473 9.98 -12.06 3.37
N PHE A 474 9.70 -13.31 2.98
CA PHE A 474 10.48 -14.09 2.02
C PHE A 474 9.73 -14.40 0.71
N HIS A 475 8.40 -14.25 0.71
CA HIS A 475 7.55 -14.47 -0.47
C HIS A 475 6.79 -13.17 -0.77
N PHE A 476 7.47 -12.24 -1.41
CA PHE A 476 6.88 -10.93 -1.74
C PHE A 476 5.64 -11.09 -2.64
N ALA A 477 4.67 -10.22 -2.41
CA ALA A 477 3.41 -10.10 -3.12
C ALA A 477 3.27 -8.72 -3.80
N GLY A 478 4.40 -8.05 -4.07
CA GLY A 478 4.46 -6.77 -4.75
C GLY A 478 5.82 -6.11 -4.64
N TRP A 479 5.90 -4.86 -5.08
CA TRP A 479 7.10 -4.05 -5.13
C TRP A 479 6.86 -2.67 -4.52
N HIS A 480 7.81 -2.19 -3.73
CA HIS A 480 7.86 -0.82 -3.23
C HIS A 480 9.19 -0.19 -3.66
N CYS A 481 9.16 0.95 -4.34
CA CYS A 481 10.35 1.56 -4.93
C CYS A 481 10.55 3.00 -4.42
N SER A 482 11.37 3.14 -3.38
CA SER A 482 11.69 4.44 -2.78
C SER A 482 12.52 5.27 -3.74
N TRP A 483 12.17 6.53 -3.97
CA TRP A 483 12.96 7.48 -4.77
C TRP A 483 13.28 7.02 -6.20
N CYS A 484 12.45 6.16 -6.78
CA CYS A 484 12.66 5.60 -8.11
C CYS A 484 12.27 6.57 -9.24
N PHE A 485 13.14 7.57 -9.45
CA PHE A 485 13.02 8.61 -10.46
C PHE A 485 14.40 8.94 -11.05
N THR A 486 14.41 9.74 -12.12
CA THR A 486 15.64 10.44 -12.54
C THR A 486 16.09 11.44 -11.46
N PRO A 487 17.34 11.95 -11.49
CA PRO A 487 17.80 12.96 -10.55
C PRO A 487 16.88 14.18 -10.45
N GLU A 488 16.32 14.63 -11.59
CA GLU A 488 15.38 15.75 -11.65
C GLU A 488 14.04 15.40 -11.00
N GLY A 489 13.58 14.16 -11.14
CA GLY A 489 12.37 13.68 -10.47
C GLY A 489 12.53 13.54 -8.95
N ILE A 490 13.72 13.16 -8.47
CA ILE A 490 14.06 13.18 -7.04
C ILE A 490 14.11 14.62 -6.53
N HIS A 491 14.77 15.53 -7.24
CA HIS A 491 14.77 16.95 -6.91
C HIS A 491 13.34 17.49 -6.80
N PHE A 492 12.48 17.18 -7.77
CA PHE A 492 11.07 17.60 -7.74
C PHE A 492 10.30 17.00 -6.55
N LYS A 493 10.56 15.74 -6.20
CA LYS A 493 9.96 15.11 -5.01
C LYS A 493 10.40 15.79 -3.71
N LEU A 494 11.68 16.15 -3.59
CA LEU A 494 12.24 16.84 -2.43
C LEU A 494 11.58 18.21 -2.20
N ILE A 495 11.47 19.03 -3.24
CA ILE A 495 10.83 20.35 -3.12
C ILE A 495 9.32 20.26 -2.82
N SER A 496 8.69 19.15 -3.22
CA SER A 496 7.26 18.91 -3.00
C SER A 496 6.95 18.30 -1.64
N ALA A 497 7.94 17.91 -0.84
CA ALA A 497 7.73 17.24 0.45
C ALA A 497 6.85 18.08 1.39
N GLN A 498 6.05 17.42 2.23
CA GLN A 498 5.07 18.05 3.12
C GLN A 498 5.72 18.75 4.33
N ASN A 499 4.95 19.65 4.97
CA ASN A 499 5.30 20.26 6.26
C ASN A 499 5.12 19.28 7.42
N GLY A 500 6.02 18.33 7.57
CA GLY A 500 5.90 17.27 8.59
C GLY A 500 6.98 16.19 8.45
N ASP A 501 7.58 16.10 7.26
CA ASP A 501 8.74 15.26 7.00
C ASP A 501 10.01 15.92 7.56
N PHE A 502 10.22 15.86 8.88
CA PHE A 502 11.43 16.41 9.51
C PHE A 502 12.54 15.35 9.64
N PRO A 503 13.80 15.64 9.23
CA PRO A 503 14.22 16.85 8.52
C PRO A 503 13.73 16.84 7.07
N ARG A 504 13.28 18.00 6.59
CA ARG A 504 12.80 18.14 5.22
C ARG A 504 13.99 18.33 4.31
N TRP A 505 14.48 17.24 3.73
CA TRP A 505 15.70 17.23 2.92
C TRP A 505 15.68 18.24 1.76
N GLY A 506 14.51 18.57 1.21
CA GLY A 506 14.36 19.59 0.17
C GLY A 506 14.65 21.04 0.60
N ASP A 507 14.75 21.31 1.90
CA ASP A 507 15.07 22.66 2.41
C ASP A 507 16.59 22.93 2.37
N TYR A 508 17.41 21.89 2.22
CA TYR A 508 18.86 21.98 2.16
C TYR A 508 19.34 22.09 0.70
N GLU A 509 20.09 23.15 0.39
CA GLU A 509 20.55 23.41 -0.98
C GLU A 509 21.45 22.31 -1.55
N ASP A 510 22.36 21.77 -0.73
CA ASP A 510 23.26 20.67 -1.10
C ASP A 510 22.49 19.37 -1.42
N LYS A 511 21.39 19.10 -0.70
CA LYS A 511 20.56 17.91 -0.92
C LYS A 511 19.74 17.96 -2.20
N ARG A 512 19.51 19.16 -2.74
CA ARG A 512 18.85 19.40 -4.02
C ARG A 512 19.79 19.35 -5.22
N ASP A 513 21.10 19.38 -4.99
CA ASP A 513 22.10 19.35 -6.06
C ASP A 513 22.01 18.05 -6.87
N LEU A 514 22.00 18.18 -8.19
CA LEU A 514 21.83 17.03 -9.08
C LEU A 514 23.04 16.08 -9.05
N ASN A 515 24.25 16.58 -8.78
CA ASN A 515 25.42 15.72 -8.67
C ASN A 515 25.41 14.95 -7.35
N TYR A 516 24.98 15.59 -6.26
CA TYR A 516 24.71 14.92 -4.98
C TYR A 516 23.67 13.80 -5.14
N ILE A 517 22.54 14.09 -5.78
CA ILE A 517 21.49 13.07 -6.03
C ILE A 517 22.03 11.92 -6.90
N LYS A 518 22.79 12.22 -7.97
CA LYS A 518 23.43 11.18 -8.79
C LYS A 518 24.37 10.31 -7.97
N ASP A 519 25.11 10.90 -7.02
CA ASP A 519 26.00 10.17 -6.14
C ASP A 519 25.24 9.25 -5.17
N LEU A 520 24.09 9.69 -4.66
CA LEU A 520 23.19 8.84 -3.87
C LEU A 520 22.68 7.65 -4.69
N ILE A 521 22.20 7.88 -5.92
CA ILE A 521 21.76 6.80 -6.82
C ILE A 521 22.91 5.83 -7.11
N ARG A 522 24.11 6.37 -7.35
CA ARG A 522 25.32 5.59 -7.61
C ARG A 522 25.68 4.66 -6.45
N THR A 523 25.52 5.11 -5.21
CA THR A 523 26.03 4.43 -4.01
C THR A 523 24.95 3.67 -3.22
N GLY A 524 23.68 3.99 -3.42
CA GLY A 524 22.59 3.50 -2.57
C GLY A 524 22.53 4.22 -1.21
N GLY A 525 23.16 5.39 -1.06
CA GLY A 525 23.13 6.18 0.17
C GLY A 525 21.80 6.89 0.43
N TRP A 526 21.62 7.40 1.65
CA TRP A 526 20.48 8.21 2.06
C TRP A 526 20.81 9.68 2.22
N PHE A 527 19.77 10.52 2.21
CA PHE A 527 19.89 11.97 2.39
C PHE A 527 20.49 12.38 3.75
N ASP A 528 20.36 11.52 4.77
CA ASP A 528 20.98 11.69 6.08
C ASP A 528 22.49 11.40 6.10
N GLY A 529 23.06 11.01 4.97
CA GLY A 529 24.48 10.64 4.85
C GLY A 529 24.77 9.20 5.25
N SER A 530 23.77 8.42 5.69
CA SER A 530 23.95 7.00 5.94
C SER A 530 24.16 6.25 4.63
N VAL A 531 25.21 5.43 4.59
CA VAL A 531 25.46 4.49 3.50
C VAL A 531 25.14 3.12 4.05
N GLN A 532 23.94 2.63 3.74
CA GLN A 532 23.63 1.23 4.02
C GLN A 532 24.27 0.39 2.92
N GLU A 533 25.01 -0.65 3.29
CA GLU A 533 25.52 -1.65 2.35
C GLU A 533 24.35 -2.48 1.82
N TYR A 534 23.59 -1.90 0.90
CA TYR A 534 22.61 -2.64 0.13
C TYR A 534 23.37 -3.50 -0.89
N PRO A 535 23.19 -4.83 -0.87
CA PRO A 535 23.77 -5.64 -1.93
C PRO A 535 23.15 -5.20 -3.26
N PRO A 536 23.95 -4.98 -4.31
CA PRO A 536 23.43 -4.91 -5.66
C PRO A 536 22.55 -6.13 -5.92
N SER A 537 21.38 -5.90 -6.50
CA SER A 537 20.42 -6.96 -6.77
C SER A 537 20.87 -7.76 -7.99
N ASP A 538 20.79 -9.09 -7.94
CA ASP A 538 20.89 -9.92 -9.14
C ASP A 538 19.60 -9.74 -9.97
N PRO A 539 19.65 -9.29 -11.24
CA PRO A 539 18.47 -9.17 -12.08
C PRO A 539 17.72 -10.48 -12.31
N LYS A 540 18.36 -11.63 -12.05
CA LYS A 540 17.74 -12.97 -12.12
C LYS A 540 17.00 -13.35 -10.83
N GLU A 541 17.08 -12.54 -9.78
CA GLU A 541 16.38 -12.84 -8.55
C GLU A 541 14.86 -12.83 -8.74
N HIS A 542 14.17 -13.71 -8.02
CA HIS A 542 12.71 -13.73 -8.04
C HIS A 542 12.15 -12.39 -7.56
N MET A 543 11.14 -11.88 -8.27
CA MET A 543 10.51 -10.58 -8.01
C MET A 543 11.49 -9.39 -8.10
N TYR A 544 12.56 -9.48 -8.90
CA TYR A 544 13.50 -8.36 -9.11
C TYR A 544 12.79 -7.03 -9.41
N ALA A 545 11.94 -7.01 -10.43
CA ALA A 545 11.13 -5.86 -10.85
C ALA A 545 9.80 -6.35 -11.46
N PRO A 546 8.80 -5.46 -11.64
CA PRO A 546 7.57 -5.78 -12.37
C PRO A 546 7.85 -6.37 -13.76
N LYS A 547 7.06 -7.37 -14.15
CA LYS A 547 7.28 -8.11 -15.40
C LYS A 547 7.25 -7.20 -16.63
N TYR A 548 6.31 -6.25 -16.68
CA TYR A 548 6.18 -5.30 -17.77
C TYR A 548 7.42 -4.41 -17.92
N MET A 549 8.08 -4.03 -16.81
CA MET A 549 9.36 -3.31 -16.90
C MET A 549 10.45 -4.16 -17.54
N LEU A 550 10.53 -5.44 -17.17
CA LEU A 550 11.50 -6.38 -17.74
C LEU A 550 11.22 -6.64 -19.23
N ASP A 551 9.95 -6.78 -19.62
CA ASP A 551 9.53 -6.95 -21.00
C ASP A 551 9.78 -5.68 -21.84
N LYS A 552 9.83 -4.49 -21.20
CA LYS A 552 10.11 -3.18 -21.79
C LYS A 552 11.44 -2.60 -21.29
N TYR A 553 12.45 -3.47 -21.24
CA TYR A 553 13.75 -3.21 -20.64
C TYR A 553 14.36 -1.86 -21.05
N ASP A 554 14.50 -1.59 -22.35
CA ASP A 554 15.16 -0.37 -22.83
C ASP A 554 14.48 0.92 -22.36
N HIS A 555 13.14 0.89 -22.23
CA HIS A 555 12.37 2.04 -21.76
C HIS A 555 12.57 2.31 -20.27
N TYR A 556 12.69 1.24 -19.46
CA TYR A 556 12.85 1.32 -18.01
C TYR A 556 14.28 1.07 -17.54
N ARG A 557 15.26 1.10 -18.45
CA ARG A 557 16.66 0.75 -18.17
C ARG A 557 17.21 1.55 -16.99
N TYR A 558 16.87 2.82 -16.88
CA TYR A 558 17.32 3.70 -15.79
C TYR A 558 16.82 3.29 -14.39
N LEU A 559 15.75 2.49 -14.31
CA LEU A 559 15.24 1.90 -13.07
C LEU A 559 15.70 0.44 -12.88
N LEU A 560 16.18 -0.22 -13.93
CA LEU A 560 16.57 -1.64 -13.91
C LEU A 560 18.08 -1.85 -13.83
N GLU A 561 18.88 -0.85 -14.19
CA GLU A 561 20.33 -0.83 -14.03
C GLU A 561 20.73 0.46 -13.34
N ASN A 562 21.79 0.43 -12.54
CA ASN A 562 22.34 1.65 -11.96
C ASN A 562 23.07 2.45 -13.06
N PRO A 563 22.52 3.57 -13.54
CA PRO A 563 23.10 4.30 -14.67
C PRO A 563 24.37 5.06 -14.31
N TYR A 564 24.70 5.15 -13.01
CA TYR A 564 25.85 5.88 -12.48
C TYR A 564 26.89 4.95 -11.85
N ALA A 565 26.70 3.63 -11.92
CA ALA A 565 27.70 2.68 -11.47
C ALA A 565 29.03 2.93 -12.20
N ARG A 566 30.14 2.93 -11.46
CA ARG A 566 31.46 2.97 -12.10
C ARG A 566 31.62 1.68 -12.89
N GLN A 567 31.96 1.79 -14.17
CA GLN A 567 32.41 0.63 -14.93
C GLN A 567 33.60 0.06 -14.17
N SER A 568 33.48 -1.18 -13.69
CA SER A 568 34.65 -1.93 -13.29
C SER A 568 35.50 -2.07 -14.54
N ASN A 569 36.69 -1.47 -14.54
CA ASN A 569 37.72 -1.83 -15.50
C ASN A 569 38.10 -3.30 -15.25
N LEU A 570 37.31 -4.23 -15.81
CA LEU A 570 37.72 -5.62 -16.07
C LEU A 570 38.60 -5.62 -17.32
N GLY A 571 39.68 -4.84 -17.25
CA GLY A 571 40.67 -4.67 -18.29
C GLY A 571 41.94 -4.18 -17.61
N GLY A 572 42.74 -5.12 -17.10
CA GLY A 572 44.00 -4.83 -16.44
C GLY A 572 44.54 -6.02 -15.65
N ALA A 573 45.37 -6.81 -16.35
CA ALA A 573 46.21 -7.94 -15.92
C ALA A 573 45.53 -9.31 -15.76
#